data_AF-A0A3N7E446-F1
#
_entry.id   AF-A0A3N7E446-F1
#
_cell.length_a   1.000
_cell.length_b   1.000
_cell.length_c   1.000
_cell.angle_alpha   90.00
_cell.angle_beta   90.00
_cell.angle_gamma   90.00
#
_symmetry.space_group_name_H-M   'P 1'
#
loop_
_entity.id
_entity.type
_entity.pdbx_description
1 polymer ?
#
loop_
_entity_poly.entity_id
_entity_poly.type
_entity_poly.pdbx_seq_one_letter_code
_entity_poly.pdbx_strand_id
1 'polypeptide(L)'
;MEKYNGTYIKQVVASNLHNATTEWINLLSPDDIFGMTDLLRHQLRIELSNEEPTLIEGIDDVWCMFFKMSRISCLLNIVEGKI
;
A
#
# COMPACT_ATOMS: atom_id res chain seq x y z
N MET A 1 -10.87 10.23 0.44
CA MET A 1 -10.41 8.87 0.10
C MET A 1 -11.00 8.52 -1.26
N GLU A 2 -10.17 8.31 -2.28
CA GLU A 2 -10.65 8.00 -3.62
C GLU A 2 -10.78 6.48 -3.78
N LYS A 3 -12.02 5.98 -3.70
CA LYS A 3 -12.34 4.63 -4.17
C LYS A 3 -12.66 4.73 -5.65
N TYR A 4 -11.95 4.01 -6.50
CA TYR A 4 -12.31 3.90 -7.92
C TYR A 4 -12.79 2.48 -8.19
N ASN A 5 -14.11 2.31 -8.40
CA ASN A 5 -14.74 1.02 -8.70
C ASN A 5 -14.39 -0.14 -7.75
N GLY A 6 -14.23 0.12 -6.45
CA GLY A 6 -13.89 -0.91 -5.45
C GLY A 6 -12.39 -1.13 -5.23
N THR A 7 -11.54 -0.35 -5.92
CA THR A 7 -10.10 -0.30 -5.66
C THR A 7 -9.79 0.82 -4.67
N TYR A 8 -9.09 0.48 -3.59
CA TYR A 8 -8.44 1.43 -2.70
C TYR A 8 -7.13 1.90 -3.35
N ILE A 9 -7.00 3.20 -3.57
CA ILE A 9 -5.79 3.80 -4.16
C ILE A 9 -5.18 4.75 -3.14
N LYS A 10 -3.88 4.61 -2.89
CA LYS A 10 -3.15 5.47 -1.96
C LYS A 10 -1.74 5.74 -2.46
N GLN A 11 -1.28 6.97 -2.24
CA GLN A 11 0.11 7.35 -2.40
C GLN A 11 0.76 7.58 -1.03
N VAL A 12 2.00 7.12 -0.87
CA VAL A 12 2.85 7.37 0.29
C VAL A 12 4.23 7.84 -0.17
N VAL A 13 4.85 8.71 0.62
CA VAL A 13 6.24 9.14 0.43
C VAL A 13 7.10 8.40 1.43
N ALA A 14 8.19 7.78 0.98
CA ALA A 14 9.09 7.04 1.86
C ALA A 14 10.54 7.25 1.47
N SER A 15 11.43 7.33 2.46
CA SER A 15 12.88 7.37 2.22
C SER A 15 13.51 5.98 2.10
N ASN A 16 12.74 4.92 2.33
CA ASN A 16 13.17 3.53 2.24
C ASN A 16 11.98 2.68 1.76
N LEU A 17 12.08 2.13 0.55
CA LEU A 17 11.05 1.31 -0.08
C LEU A 17 10.67 0.08 0.75
N HIS A 18 11.66 -0.56 1.38
CA HIS A 18 11.44 -1.76 2.19
C HIS A 18 10.56 -1.48 3.42
N ASN A 19 10.64 -0.27 3.98
CA ASN A 19 9.85 0.13 5.14
C ASN A 19 8.55 0.84 4.76
N ALA A 20 8.46 1.40 3.54
CA ALA A 20 7.32 2.19 3.07
C ALA A 20 5.98 1.47 3.26
N THR A 21 5.93 0.20 2.88
CA THR A 21 4.73 -0.63 2.97
C THR A 21 4.36 -0.92 4.42
N THR A 22 5.36 -1.20 5.28
CA THR A 22 5.14 -1.42 6.71
C THR A 22 4.62 -0.16 7.40
N GLU A 23 5.21 1.00 7.12
CA GLU A 23 4.79 2.29 7.65
C GLU A 23 3.37 2.64 7.19
N TRP A 24 3.06 2.44 5.91
CA TRP A 24 1.71 2.62 5.40
C TRP A 24 0.68 1.74 6.13
N ILE A 25 0.97 0.45 6.34
CA ILE A 25 0.05 -0.46 7.06
C ILE A 25 -0.16 0.00 8.51
N ASN A 26 0.87 0.55 9.16
CA ASN A 26 0.76 1.09 10.52
C ASN A 26 -0.13 2.32 10.60
N LEU A 27 -0.23 3.08 9.51
CA LEU A 27 -1.05 4.29 9.40
C LEU A 27 -2.49 3.99 8.94
N LEU A 28 -2.79 2.78 8.50
CA LEU A 28 -4.15 2.41 8.08
C LEU A 28 -5.12 2.49 9.25
N SER A 29 -6.08 3.40 9.16
CA SER A 29 -7.25 3.41 10.03
C SER A 29 -8.24 2.30 9.61
N PRO A 30 -9.04 1.75 10.54
CA PRO A 30 -10.12 0.81 10.19
C PRO A 30 -11.11 1.35 9.15
N ASP A 31 -11.24 2.68 9.06
CA ASP A 31 -12.14 3.35 8.12
C ASP A 31 -11.49 3.58 6.73
N ASP A 32 -10.16 3.45 6.61
CA ASP A 32 -9.44 3.65 5.36
C ASP A 32 -9.73 2.55 4.35
N ILE A 33 -9.94 1.32 4.81
CA ILE A 33 -10.30 0.20 3.94
C ILE A 33 -11.53 -0.49 4.54
N PHE A 34 -12.65 -0.44 3.83
CA PHE A 34 -13.92 -0.95 4.32
C PHE A 34 -13.79 -2.43 4.75
N GLY A 35 -14.11 -2.71 6.00
CA GLY A 35 -13.99 -4.06 6.56
C GLY A 35 -12.57 -4.45 6.98
N MET A 36 -11.62 -3.50 7.07
CA MET A 36 -10.30 -3.73 7.64
C MET A 36 -10.41 -4.01 9.14
N THR A 37 -10.00 -5.21 9.54
CA THR A 37 -9.89 -5.63 10.94
C THR A 37 -8.42 -5.76 11.33
N ASP A 38 -8.11 -5.82 12.62
CA ASP A 38 -6.73 -6.05 13.07
C ASP A 38 -6.17 -7.39 12.57
N LEU A 39 -7.02 -8.41 12.45
CA LEU A 39 -6.65 -9.71 11.86
C LEU A 39 -6.25 -9.56 10.39
N LEU A 40 -7.06 -8.85 9.59
CA LEU A 40 -6.76 -8.58 8.18
C LEU A 40 -5.51 -7.72 8.04
N ARG A 41 -5.31 -6.72 8.91
CA ARG A 41 -4.10 -5.90 8.93
C ARG A 41 -2.87 -6.75 9.21
N HIS A 42 -2.95 -7.71 10.13
CA HIS A 42 -1.86 -8.63 10.44
C HIS A 42 -1.53 -9.56 9.26
N GLN A 43 -2.55 -10.14 8.62
CA GLN A 43 -2.39 -10.96 7.41
C GLN A 43 -1.73 -10.15 6.29
N LEU A 44 -2.18 -8.91 6.09
CA LEU A 44 -1.61 -8.02 5.09
C LEU A 44 -0.12 -7.76 5.32
N ARG A 45 0.31 -7.57 6.57
CA ARG A 45 1.75 -7.42 6.88
C ARG A 45 2.56 -8.65 6.47
N ILE A 46 2.03 -9.85 6.67
CA ILE A 46 2.73 -11.10 6.33
C ILE A 46 2.80 -11.29 4.81
N GLU A 47 1.71 -11.00 4.10
CA GLU A 47 1.70 -11.10 2.64
C GLU A 47 2.67 -10.09 2.02
N LEU A 48 2.63 -8.84 2.48
CA LEU A 48 3.46 -7.77 1.94
C LEU A 48 4.91 -7.81 2.41
N SER A 49 5.28 -8.60 3.42
CA SER A 49 6.68 -8.69 3.86
C SER A 49 7.60 -9.40 2.87
N ASN A 50 7.02 -10.11 1.88
CA ASN A 50 7.77 -10.82 0.84
C ASN A 50 7.56 -10.23 -0.56
N GLU A 51 6.75 -9.19 -0.68
CA GLU A 51 6.42 -8.55 -1.95
C GLU A 51 7.27 -7.28 -2.11
N GLU A 52 7.94 -7.15 -3.25
CA GLU A 52 8.78 -5.98 -3.55
C GLU A 52 8.02 -5.01 -4.48
N PRO A 53 8.02 -3.70 -4.20
CA PRO A 53 7.43 -2.71 -5.09
C PRO A 53 8.06 -2.72 -6.49
N THR A 54 7.23 -2.59 -7.51
CA THR A 54 7.67 -2.51 -8.91
C THR A 54 7.86 -1.05 -9.33
N LEU A 55 9.01 -0.70 -9.90
CA LEU A 55 9.23 0.63 -10.46
C LEU A 55 8.27 0.89 -11.63
N ILE A 56 7.65 2.07 -11.67
CA ILE A 56 6.79 2.44 -12.79
C ILE A 56 7.68 2.88 -13.97
N GLU A 57 7.54 2.19 -15.10
CA GLU A 57 8.31 2.50 -16.30
C GLU A 57 8.08 3.95 -16.77
N GLY A 58 9.18 4.66 -17.02
CA GLY A 58 9.15 6.05 -17.49
C GLY A 58 8.92 7.11 -16.40
N ILE A 59 8.85 6.72 -15.12
CA ILE A 59 8.81 7.64 -13.98
C ILE A 59 9.92 7.27 -13.01
N ASP A 60 10.88 8.17 -12.86
CA ASP A 60 11.92 8.04 -11.84
C ASP A 60 11.29 8.21 -10.45
N ASP A 61 11.76 7.43 -9.48
CA ASP A 61 11.40 7.55 -8.08
C ASP A 61 9.93 7.25 -7.72
N VAL A 62 9.19 6.51 -8.56
CA VAL A 62 7.84 6.04 -8.22
C VAL A 62 7.71 4.53 -8.43
N TRP A 63 7.30 3.84 -7.37
CA TRP A 63 7.01 2.42 -7.35
C TRP A 63 5.53 2.18 -7.12
N CYS A 64 5.07 1.01 -7.53
CA CYS A 64 3.72 0.56 -7.29
C CYS A 64 3.71 -0.84 -6.66
N MET A 65 2.69 -1.05 -5.83
CA MET A 65 2.31 -2.36 -5.36
C MET A 65 0.82 -2.54 -5.62
N PHE A 66 0.47 -3.71 -6.12
CA PHE A 66 -0.92 -4.13 -6.27
C PHE A 66 -1.13 -5.42 -5.51
N PHE A 67 -2.16 -5.46 -4.68
CA PHE A 67 -2.55 -6.65 -3.94
C PHE A 67 -4.05 -6.68 -3.75
N LYS A 68 -4.57 -7.87 -3.46
CA LYS A 68 -6.00 -8.11 -3.29
C LYS A 68 -6.27 -8.60 -1.87
N MET A 69 -7.08 -7.84 -1.14
CA MET A 69 -7.53 -8.20 0.20
C MET A 69 -8.99 -8.62 0.13
N SER A 70 -9.25 -9.92 0.09
CA SER A 70 -10.61 -10.47 0.02
C SER A 70 -11.43 -9.87 -1.14
N ARG A 71 -12.28 -8.86 -0.88
CA ARG A 71 -13.16 -8.18 -1.85
C ARG A 71 -12.64 -6.85 -2.35
N ILE A 72 -11.51 -6.38 -1.85
CA ILE A 72 -10.96 -5.06 -2.16
C ILE A 72 -9.64 -5.24 -2.89
N SER A 73 -9.50 -4.55 -4.01
CA SER A 73 -8.22 -4.39 -4.68
C SER A 73 -7.53 -3.16 -4.11
N CYS A 74 -6.23 -3.26 -3.87
CA CYS A 74 -5.44 -2.16 -3.33
C CYS A 74 -4.32 -1.85 -4.30
N LEU A 75 -4.17 -0.56 -4.61
CA LEU A 75 -3.05 -0.02 -5.36
C LEU A 75 -2.35 1.01 -4.47
N LEU A 76 -1.09 0.72 -4.14
CA LEU A 76 -0.24 1.60 -3.37
C LEU A 76 0.84 2.16 -4.29
N ASN A 77 0.89 3.48 -4.41
CA ASN A 77 2.02 4.18 -5.02
C ASN A 77 2.98 4.62 -3.92
N ILE A 78 4.26 4.32 -4.10
CA ILE A 78 5.33 4.70 -3.20
C ILE A 78 6.22 5.66 -3.97
N VAL A 79 6.38 6.88 -3.47
CA VAL A 79 7.28 7.89 -4.04
C VAL A 79 8.52 7.94 -3.16
N GLU A 80 9.70 7.70 -3.74
CA GLU A 80 10.95 7.87 -3.00
C GLU A 80 11.23 9.36 -2.83
N GLY A 81 11.46 9.76 -1.59
CA GLY A 81 11.66 11.16 -1.27
C GLY A 81 12.19 11.34 0.14
N LYS A 82 12.88 12.47 0.37
CA LYS A 82 13.25 12.89 1.71
C LYS A 82 12.01 13.43 2.41
N ILE A 83 11.65 12.80 3.53
CA ILE A 83 10.58 13.26 4.44
C ILE A 83 11.10 14.42 5.29
#